data_AF-A0A451ATE2-F1
#
_entry.id   AF-A0A451ATE2-F1
#
_cell.length_a   1.000
_cell.length_b   1.000
_cell.length_c   1.000
_cell.angle_alpha   90.00
_cell.angle_beta   90.00
_cell.angle_gamma   90.00
#
_symmetry.space_group_name_H-M   'P 1'
#
loop_
_entity.id
_entity.type
_entity.pdbx_description
1 polymer ?
#
loop_
_entity_poly.entity_id
_entity_poly.type
_entity_poly.pdbx_seq_one_letter_code
_entity_poly.pdbx_strand_id
1 'polypeptide(L)'
;MLRIGYLFLPLVLAVGDGALAVERAPRISDREIVERLTRLEEGQRSMQQQTDQRFAAMEKRMDDRFAAMEKRMDERFSAMQEQMDQRFSALQKQMEHHMMMQWNLILALMVSILGLVGFVTWDRRAALKPLERRFTRIADEVEMDLGMDSPEGSKLARLVEALRELAPEDRKLAEALQRFSLLEDLPRKA
;
A
#
# COMPACT_ATOMS: atom_id res chain seq x y z
N MET A 1 -111.76 5.35 5.83
CA MET A 1 -111.95 5.44 7.30
C MET A 1 -111.34 6.75 7.77
N LEU A 2 -112.15 7.55 8.48
CA LEU A 2 -111.85 8.72 9.33
C LEU A 2 -111.01 9.88 8.75
N ARG A 3 -111.59 11.04 8.42
CA ARG A 3 -112.19 12.12 9.26
C ARG A 3 -111.15 12.87 10.11
N ILE A 4 -110.80 14.11 9.74
CA ILE A 4 -111.40 15.41 10.16
C ILE A 4 -110.59 16.07 11.28
N GLY A 5 -110.22 17.33 11.06
CA GLY A 5 -109.82 18.32 12.08
C GLY A 5 -108.63 19.14 11.61
N TYR A 6 -108.69 20.44 11.30
CA TYR A 6 -109.70 21.44 11.57
C TYR A 6 -109.67 22.52 10.49
N LEU A 7 -110.86 23.03 10.24
CA LEU A 7 -111.31 24.00 9.27
C LEU A 7 -111.26 25.39 9.93
N PHE A 8 -110.62 26.40 9.33
CA PHE A 8 -110.95 27.82 9.53
C PHE A 8 -110.38 28.68 8.38
N LEU A 9 -111.29 29.25 7.59
CA LEU A 9 -111.15 30.26 6.53
C LEU A 9 -111.50 31.66 7.16
N PRO A 10 -111.42 32.85 6.50
CA PRO A 10 -110.48 33.53 5.57
C PRO A 10 -109.90 34.86 6.16
N LEU A 11 -108.91 35.52 5.52
CA LEU A 11 -108.78 37.02 5.55
C LEU A 11 -107.84 37.60 4.46
N VAL A 12 -108.41 38.02 3.34
CA VAL A 12 -108.41 39.40 2.81
C VAL A 12 -107.08 40.23 2.77
N LEU A 13 -106.81 40.75 1.56
CA LEU A 13 -106.11 42.01 1.17
C LEU A 13 -104.59 42.04 0.89
N ALA A 14 -104.31 42.22 -0.41
CA ALA A 14 -103.59 43.36 -1.00
C ALA A 14 -102.05 43.40 -1.01
N VAL A 15 -101.58 44.06 -2.08
CA VAL A 15 -100.22 44.53 -2.40
C VAL A 15 -99.33 43.44 -3.02
N GLY A 16 -98.73 43.59 -4.18
CA GLY A 16 -98.54 44.66 -5.16
C GLY A 16 -97.77 44.01 -6.32
N ASP A 17 -98.23 44.16 -7.54
CA ASP A 17 -97.71 45.15 -8.49
C ASP A 17 -96.42 44.68 -9.20
N GLY A 18 -96.55 44.53 -10.51
CA GLY A 18 -95.62 45.08 -11.50
C GLY A 18 -94.13 44.74 -11.44
N ALA A 19 -93.68 44.11 -12.52
CA ALA A 19 -92.45 44.45 -13.22
C ALA A 19 -91.10 44.16 -12.53
N LEU A 20 -90.60 42.93 -12.72
CA LEU A 20 -89.15 42.75 -12.85
C LEU A 20 -88.75 43.04 -14.30
N ALA A 21 -88.45 44.32 -14.50
CA ALA A 21 -87.73 44.84 -15.63
C ALA A 21 -86.41 44.06 -15.80
N VAL A 22 -86.26 43.40 -16.95
CA VAL A 22 -84.95 42.99 -17.44
C VAL A 22 -84.20 44.27 -17.79
N GLU A 23 -83.31 44.71 -16.90
CA GLU A 23 -82.37 45.79 -17.18
C GLU A 23 -81.51 45.40 -18.38
N ARG A 24 -81.73 46.10 -19.49
CA ARG A 24 -80.83 46.13 -20.63
C ARG A 24 -79.45 46.57 -20.12
N ALA A 25 -78.44 45.73 -20.32
CA ALA A 25 -77.04 46.08 -20.10
C ALA A 25 -76.73 47.45 -20.74
N PRO A 26 -76.01 48.35 -20.04
CA PRO A 26 -75.68 49.67 -20.55
C PRO A 26 -74.96 49.53 -21.90
N ARG A 27 -75.49 50.20 -22.93
CA ARG A 27 -74.87 50.29 -24.26
C ARG A 27 -73.60 51.13 -24.12
N ILE A 28 -72.48 50.49 -23.81
CA ILE A 28 -71.15 51.11 -23.88
C ILE A 28 -70.97 51.59 -25.32
N SER A 29 -70.64 52.86 -25.50
CA SER A 29 -70.36 53.44 -26.82
C SER A 29 -69.02 52.92 -27.32
N ASP A 30 -68.89 52.58 -28.61
CA ASP A 30 -67.64 52.06 -29.19
C ASP A 30 -66.43 52.96 -28.88
N ARG A 31 -66.66 54.26 -28.67
CA ARG A 31 -65.65 55.25 -28.25
C ARG A 31 -65.08 54.99 -26.85
N GLU A 32 -65.90 54.63 -25.87
CA GLU A 32 -65.45 54.29 -24.50
C GLU A 32 -64.69 52.95 -24.49
N ILE A 33 -65.08 52.01 -25.35
CA ILE A 33 -64.39 50.72 -25.48
C ILE A 33 -62.98 50.93 -26.02
N VAL A 34 -62.84 51.75 -27.07
CA VAL A 34 -61.53 52.10 -27.65
C VAL A 34 -60.65 52.80 -26.61
N GLU A 35 -61.18 53.77 -25.86
CA GLU A 35 -60.41 54.51 -24.87
C GLU A 35 -59.90 53.62 -23.73
N ARG A 36 -60.76 52.69 -23.25
CA ARG A 36 -60.36 51.68 -22.26
C ARG A 36 -59.34 50.70 -22.83
N LEU A 37 -59.49 50.26 -24.09
CA LEU A 37 -58.54 49.37 -24.76
C LEU A 37 -57.16 50.03 -24.91
N THR A 38 -57.09 51.29 -25.34
CA THR A 38 -55.82 52.02 -25.42
C THR A 38 -55.15 52.14 -24.05
N ARG A 39 -55.92 52.45 -23.00
CA ARG A 39 -55.37 52.54 -21.63
C ARG A 39 -54.89 51.18 -21.11
N LEU A 40 -55.58 50.11 -21.48
CA LEU A 40 -55.22 48.74 -21.11
C LEU A 40 -53.98 48.26 -21.88
N GLU A 41 -53.85 48.62 -23.15
CA GLU A 41 -52.68 48.35 -23.98
C GLU A 41 -51.44 49.12 -23.47
N GLU A 42 -51.58 50.39 -23.10
CA GLU A 42 -50.52 51.16 -22.45
C GLU A 42 -50.12 50.56 -21.09
N GLY A 43 -51.10 50.16 -20.28
CA GLY A 43 -50.87 49.46 -19.01
C GLY A 43 -50.12 48.14 -19.21
N GLN A 44 -50.48 47.38 -20.25
CA GLN A 44 -49.81 46.12 -20.59
C GLN A 44 -48.38 46.35 -21.08
N ARG A 45 -48.14 47.36 -21.92
CA ARG A 45 -46.78 47.74 -22.37
C ARG A 45 -45.90 48.19 -21.21
N SER A 46 -46.43 49.00 -20.30
CA SER A 46 -45.71 49.42 -19.08
C SER A 46 -45.35 48.23 -18.18
N MET A 47 -46.30 47.32 -17.97
CA MET A 47 -46.08 46.10 -17.19
C MET A 47 -45.04 45.18 -17.85
N GLN A 48 -45.06 45.08 -19.17
CA GLN A 48 -44.09 44.29 -19.94
C GLN A 48 -42.68 44.89 -19.82
N GLN A 49 -42.53 46.21 -19.99
CA GLN A 49 -41.25 46.90 -19.77
C GLN A 49 -40.70 46.72 -18.35
N GLN A 50 -41.55 46.84 -17.33
CA GLN A 50 -41.14 46.61 -15.94
C GLN A 50 -40.68 45.17 -15.70
N THR A 51 -41.36 44.22 -16.35
CA THR A 51 -41.02 42.79 -16.27
C THR A 51 -39.67 42.53 -16.95
N ASP A 52 -39.46 43.07 -18.15
CA ASP A 52 -38.20 42.93 -18.89
C ASP A 52 -37.02 43.53 -18.11
N GLN A 53 -37.20 44.72 -17.51
CA GLN A 53 -36.18 45.33 -16.66
C GLN A 53 -35.83 44.47 -15.45
N ARG A 54 -36.83 43.84 -14.81
CA ARG A 54 -36.62 42.94 -13.68
C ARG A 54 -35.89 41.67 -14.11
N PHE A 55 -36.24 41.09 -15.25
CA PHE A 55 -35.54 39.93 -15.80
C PHE A 55 -34.08 40.27 -16.13
N ALA A 56 -33.82 41.37 -16.82
CA ALA A 56 -32.46 41.80 -17.14
C ALA A 56 -31.61 42.06 -15.87
N ALA A 57 -32.20 42.69 -14.86
CA ALA A 57 -31.53 42.90 -13.57
C ALA A 57 -31.25 41.58 -12.84
N MET A 58 -32.15 40.61 -12.94
CA MET A 58 -31.99 39.29 -12.34
C MET A 58 -30.93 38.45 -13.05
N GLU A 59 -30.91 38.48 -14.38
CA GLU A 59 -29.90 37.83 -15.23
C GLU A 59 -28.51 38.38 -14.91
N LYS A 60 -28.34 39.70 -14.90
CA LYS A 60 -27.07 40.33 -14.53
C LYS A 60 -26.59 39.92 -13.13
N ARG A 61 -27.51 39.86 -12.15
CA ARG A 61 -27.18 39.41 -10.78
C ARG A 61 -26.81 37.94 -10.72
N MET A 62 -27.42 37.09 -11.55
CA MET A 62 -27.03 35.69 -11.68
C MET A 62 -25.62 35.59 -12.25
N ASP A 63 -25.34 36.28 -13.35
CA ASP A 63 -24.02 36.27 -14.00
C ASP A 63 -22.92 36.73 -13.05
N ASP A 64 -23.12 37.85 -12.34
CA ASP A 64 -22.16 38.36 -11.36
C ASP A 64 -21.89 37.34 -10.24
N ARG A 65 -22.92 36.60 -9.81
CA ARG A 65 -22.79 35.56 -8.79
C ARG A 65 -22.06 34.33 -9.32
N PHE A 66 -22.35 33.91 -10.55
CA PHE A 66 -21.65 32.79 -11.19
C PHE A 66 -20.18 33.11 -11.39
N ALA A 67 -19.85 34.29 -11.93
CA ALA A 67 -18.48 34.74 -12.10
C ALA A 67 -17.70 34.81 -10.76
N ALA A 68 -18.35 35.32 -9.70
CA ALA A 68 -17.74 35.33 -8.37
C ALA A 68 -17.53 33.93 -7.79
N MET A 69 -18.45 33.00 -8.06
CA MET A 69 -18.33 31.60 -7.63
C MET A 69 -17.21 30.88 -8.37
N GLU A 70 -17.11 31.07 -9.69
CA GLU A 70 -16.07 30.50 -10.55
C GLU A 70 -14.68 30.96 -10.09
N LYS A 71 -14.51 32.28 -9.89
CA LYS A 71 -13.25 32.84 -9.37
C LYS A 71 -12.86 32.25 -8.02
N ARG A 72 -13.83 32.09 -7.11
CA ARG A 72 -13.58 31.48 -5.79
C ARG A 72 -13.23 29.99 -5.89
N MET A 73 -13.83 29.28 -6.83
CA MET A 73 -13.48 27.89 -7.13
C MET A 73 -12.05 27.80 -7.64
N ASP A 74 -11.67 28.61 -8.63
CA ASP A 74 -10.32 28.63 -9.19
C ASP A 74 -9.25 28.96 -8.16
N GLU A 75 -9.48 29.97 -7.32
CA GLU A 75 -8.57 30.32 -6.22
C GLU A 75 -8.41 29.16 -5.24
N ARG A 76 -9.51 28.47 -4.89
CA ARG A 76 -9.48 27.31 -3.99
C ARG A 76 -8.76 26.12 -4.61
N PHE A 77 -9.03 25.83 -5.88
CA PHE A 77 -8.36 24.75 -6.60
C PHE A 77 -6.86 25.01 -6.73
N SER A 78 -6.47 26.24 -7.08
CA SER A 78 -5.06 26.64 -7.17
C SER A 78 -4.36 26.51 -5.83
N ALA A 79 -4.96 27.00 -4.73
CA ALA A 79 -4.40 26.87 -3.39
C ALA A 79 -4.29 25.40 -2.93
N MET A 80 -5.29 24.57 -3.26
CA MET A 80 -5.26 23.15 -2.95
C MET A 80 -4.17 22.42 -3.73
N GLN A 81 -3.99 22.76 -5.01
CA GLN A 81 -2.94 22.19 -5.85
C GLN A 81 -1.55 22.58 -5.33
N GLU A 82 -1.34 23.86 -4.99
CA GLU A 82 -0.08 24.31 -4.42
C GLU A 82 0.22 23.63 -3.08
N GLN A 83 -0.78 23.48 -2.20
CA GLN A 83 -0.62 22.75 -0.95
C GLN A 83 -0.27 21.28 -1.18
N MET A 84 -0.89 20.64 -2.18
CA MET A 84 -0.62 19.26 -2.55
C MET A 84 0.82 19.11 -3.08
N ASP A 85 1.25 20.00 -3.97
CA ASP A 85 2.61 20.01 -4.51
C ASP A 85 3.66 20.22 -3.42
N GLN A 86 3.42 21.14 -2.48
CA GLN A 86 4.30 21.35 -1.33
C GLN A 86 4.41 20.10 -0.46
N ARG A 87 3.28 19.44 -0.17
CA ARG A 87 3.26 18.19 0.61
C ARG A 87 3.97 17.06 -0.12
N PHE A 88 3.74 16.89 -1.42
CA PHE A 88 4.42 15.90 -2.23
C PHE A 88 5.93 16.15 -2.27
N SER A 89 6.35 17.40 -2.46
CA SER A 89 7.78 17.76 -2.45
C SER A 89 8.43 17.47 -1.09
N ALA A 90 7.73 17.76 0.01
CA ALA A 90 8.23 17.46 1.35
C ALA A 90 8.38 15.94 1.58
N LEU A 91 7.37 15.15 1.19
CA LEU A 91 7.42 13.69 1.25
C LEU A 91 8.56 13.12 0.38
N GLN A 92 8.73 13.64 -0.82
CA GLN A 92 9.80 13.23 -1.72
C GLN A 92 11.18 13.50 -1.12
N LYS A 93 11.41 14.68 -0.55
CA LYS A 93 12.66 15.01 0.16
C LYS A 93 12.91 14.09 1.36
N GLN A 94 11.86 13.78 2.12
CA GLN A 94 11.97 12.87 3.25
C GLN A 94 12.36 11.45 2.78
N MET A 95 11.74 10.96 1.72
CA MET A 95 12.06 9.66 1.12
C MET A 95 13.48 9.63 0.56
N GLU A 96 13.91 10.68 -0.15
CA GLU A 96 15.29 10.80 -0.64
C GLU A 96 16.30 10.79 0.51
N HIS A 97 16.02 11.50 1.61
CA HIS A 97 16.88 11.50 2.78
C HIS A 97 16.97 10.12 3.45
N HIS A 98 15.83 9.46 3.67
CA HIS A 98 15.81 8.10 4.23
C HIS A 98 16.54 7.11 3.33
N MET A 99 16.27 7.18 2.02
CA MET A 99 16.90 6.32 1.03
C MET A 99 18.42 6.54 1.02
N MET A 100 18.91 7.78 1.02
CA MET A 100 20.35 8.07 1.07
C MET A 100 21.01 7.51 2.33
N MET A 101 20.38 7.68 3.50
CA MET A 101 20.89 7.11 4.75
C MET A 101 20.92 5.57 4.72
N GLN A 102 19.84 4.95 4.22
CA GLN A 102 19.76 3.49 4.08
C GLN A 102 20.78 2.93 3.07
N TRP A 103 20.97 3.57 1.92
CA TRP A 103 21.99 3.17 0.94
C TRP A 103 23.39 3.21 1.52
N ASN A 104 23.73 4.27 2.26
CA ASN A 104 25.04 4.38 2.92
C ASN A 104 25.26 3.28 3.95
N LEU A 105 24.22 2.95 4.75
CA LEU A 105 24.28 1.84 5.70
C LEU A 105 24.45 0.48 5.01
N ILE A 106 23.69 0.22 3.94
CA ILE A 106 23.80 -1.02 3.16
C ILE A 106 25.21 -1.15 2.56
N LEU A 107 25.75 -0.08 1.97
CA LEU A 107 27.10 -0.06 1.42
C LEU A 107 28.15 -0.31 2.51
N ALA A 108 28.02 0.33 3.68
CA ALA A 108 28.92 0.10 4.81
C ALA A 108 28.89 -1.35 5.30
N LEU A 109 27.69 -1.95 5.41
CA LEU A 109 27.53 -3.36 5.76
C LEU A 109 28.15 -4.28 4.71
N MET A 110 27.92 -4.01 3.42
CA MET A 110 28.51 -4.79 2.32
C MET A 110 30.04 -4.74 2.34
N VAL A 111 30.63 -3.55 2.48
CA VAL A 111 32.10 -3.39 2.59
C VAL A 111 32.63 -4.08 3.84
N SER A 112 31.93 -3.98 4.97
CA SER A 112 32.31 -4.65 6.23
C SER A 112 32.33 -6.17 6.08
N ILE A 113 31.27 -6.76 5.51
CA ILE A 113 31.16 -8.22 5.29
C ILE A 113 32.25 -8.69 4.32
N LEU A 114 32.42 -8.01 3.18
CA LEU A 114 33.47 -8.35 2.21
C LEU A 114 34.87 -8.22 2.81
N GLY A 115 35.10 -7.20 3.64
CA GLY A 115 36.33 -7.03 4.40
C GLY A 115 36.59 -8.19 5.36
N LEU A 116 35.57 -8.62 6.11
CA LEU A 116 35.63 -9.77 7.02
C LEU A 116 35.90 -11.09 6.28
N VAL A 117 35.17 -11.36 5.21
CA VAL A 117 35.35 -12.58 4.40
C VAL A 117 36.74 -12.60 3.76
N GLY A 118 37.19 -11.47 3.23
CA GLY A 118 38.55 -11.31 2.70
C GLY A 118 39.60 -11.55 3.79
N PHE A 119 39.40 -10.98 4.97
CA PHE A 119 40.29 -11.15 6.12
C PHE A 119 40.36 -12.60 6.59
N VAL A 120 39.24 -13.28 6.76
CA VAL A 120 39.18 -14.69 7.18
C VAL A 120 39.85 -15.61 6.16
N THR A 121 39.65 -15.35 4.87
CA THR A 121 40.28 -16.12 3.79
C THR A 121 41.80 -15.93 3.77
N TRP A 122 42.26 -14.71 4.05
CA TRP A 122 43.69 -14.39 4.19
C TRP A 122 44.30 -15.01 5.45
N ASP A 123 43.63 -14.89 6.60
CA ASP A 123 44.08 -15.43 7.90
C ASP A 123 44.26 -16.95 7.84
N ARG A 124 43.29 -17.69 7.27
CA ARG A 124 43.43 -19.13 7.06
C ARG A 124 44.66 -19.48 6.21
N ARG A 125 44.96 -18.71 5.16
CA ARG A 125 46.13 -18.94 4.30
C ARG A 125 47.45 -18.58 4.98
N ALA A 126 47.45 -17.58 5.87
CA ALA A 126 48.62 -17.14 6.61
C ALA A 126 48.92 -18.04 7.83
N ALA A 127 47.88 -18.47 8.55
CA ALA A 127 47.97 -19.29 9.76
C ALA A 127 48.37 -20.75 9.48
N LEU A 128 48.12 -21.27 8.26
CA LEU A 128 48.50 -22.62 7.88
C LEU A 128 50.00 -22.76 7.51
N LYS A 129 50.68 -21.67 7.14
CA LYS A 129 52.13 -21.70 6.82
C LYS A 129 53.02 -22.22 7.96
N PRO A 130 52.86 -21.78 9.22
CA PRO A 130 53.63 -22.35 10.32
C PRO A 130 53.21 -23.77 10.69
N LEU A 131 51.95 -24.14 10.40
CA LEU A 131 51.43 -25.49 10.64
C LEU A 131 52.06 -26.49 9.68
N GLU A 132 52.20 -26.13 8.40
CA GLU A 132 52.83 -26.94 7.36
C GLU A 132 54.27 -27.33 7.76
N ARG A 133 55.06 -26.39 8.28
CA ARG A 133 56.42 -26.67 8.75
C ARG A 133 56.49 -27.62 9.95
N ARG A 134 55.45 -27.66 10.78
CA ARG A 134 55.38 -28.60 11.92
C ARG A 134 54.97 -29.99 11.45
N PHE A 135 54.02 -30.06 10.53
CA PHE A 135 53.61 -31.34 9.92
C PHE A 135 54.75 -31.98 9.15
N THR A 136 55.53 -31.22 8.36
CA THR A 136 56.70 -31.77 7.67
C THR A 136 57.75 -32.26 8.66
N ARG A 137 57.97 -31.56 9.77
CA ARG A 137 58.93 -31.99 10.79
C ARG A 137 58.50 -33.28 11.50
N ILE A 138 57.21 -33.41 11.82
CA ILE A 138 56.65 -34.64 12.40
C ILE A 138 56.70 -35.77 11.37
N ALA A 139 56.39 -35.50 10.10
CA ALA A 139 56.47 -36.49 9.03
C ALA A 139 57.91 -36.99 8.83
N ASP A 140 58.90 -36.08 8.77
CA ASP A 140 60.32 -36.41 8.64
C ASP A 140 60.85 -37.17 9.87
N GLU A 141 60.43 -36.80 11.09
CA GLU A 141 60.84 -37.47 12.32
C GLU A 141 60.26 -38.89 12.42
N VAL A 142 59.00 -39.05 12.02
CA VAL A 142 58.34 -40.36 11.90
C VAL A 142 59.02 -41.20 10.81
N GLU A 143 59.33 -40.63 9.64
CA GLU A 143 60.01 -41.33 8.54
C GLU A 143 61.43 -41.77 8.94
N MET A 144 62.16 -40.91 9.66
CA MET A 144 63.48 -41.21 10.21
C MET A 144 63.44 -42.29 11.29
N ASP A 145 62.44 -42.29 12.19
CA ASP A 145 62.28 -43.32 13.21
C ASP A 145 61.75 -44.65 12.66
N LEU A 146 60.91 -44.60 11.63
CA LEU A 146 60.52 -45.76 10.85
C LEU A 146 61.69 -46.30 10.02
N GLY A 147 62.69 -45.48 9.67
CA GLY A 147 63.95 -45.93 9.07
C GLY A 147 63.76 -46.73 7.79
N MET A 148 62.91 -46.25 6.88
CA MET A 148 62.55 -46.93 5.63
C MET A 148 63.75 -47.15 4.68
N ASP A 149 64.84 -46.39 4.86
CA ASP A 149 66.07 -46.46 4.02
C ASP A 149 67.24 -47.20 4.68
N SER A 150 67.05 -47.85 5.84
CA SER A 150 68.15 -48.57 6.50
C SER A 150 68.24 -50.03 6.01
N PRO A 151 69.43 -50.52 5.60
CA PRO A 151 69.62 -51.86 5.01
C PRO A 151 69.32 -53.04 5.96
N GLU A 152 69.01 -52.77 7.24
CA GLU A 152 68.72 -53.79 8.26
C GLU A 152 67.26 -53.80 8.76
N GLY A 153 66.33 -53.10 8.06
CA GLY A 153 64.89 -53.13 8.33
C GLY A 153 64.40 -52.21 9.46
N SER A 154 63.16 -51.71 9.31
CA SER A 154 62.51 -50.71 10.18
C SER A 154 62.52 -51.09 11.68
N LYS A 155 62.70 -50.10 12.58
CA LYS A 155 62.57 -50.32 14.04
C LYS A 155 61.21 -50.89 14.42
N LEU A 156 60.16 -50.48 13.70
CA LEU A 156 58.82 -51.05 13.89
C LEU A 156 58.77 -52.51 13.47
N ALA A 157 59.46 -52.88 12.39
CA ALA A 157 59.58 -54.27 11.99
C ALA A 157 60.26 -55.11 13.08
N ARG A 158 61.34 -54.60 13.70
CA ARG A 158 62.02 -55.28 14.82
C ARG A 158 61.16 -55.40 16.07
N LEU A 159 60.39 -54.36 16.41
CA LEU A 159 59.48 -54.40 17.55
C LEU A 159 58.31 -55.36 17.32
N VAL A 160 57.77 -55.38 16.11
CA VAL A 160 56.76 -56.36 15.70
C VAL A 160 57.34 -57.77 15.74
N GLU A 161 58.58 -57.97 15.31
CA GLU A 161 59.25 -59.26 15.32
C GLU A 161 59.55 -59.75 16.75
N ALA A 162 60.01 -58.88 17.65
CA ALA A 162 60.20 -59.20 19.06
C ALA A 162 58.88 -59.52 19.79
N LEU A 163 57.81 -58.76 19.48
CA LEU A 163 56.47 -59.06 20.00
C LEU A 163 55.92 -60.37 19.42
N ARG A 164 56.28 -60.71 18.17
CA ARG A 164 55.94 -61.99 17.53
C ARG A 164 56.69 -63.16 18.19
N GLU A 165 57.92 -62.95 18.65
CA GLU A 165 58.71 -63.96 19.36
C GLU A 165 58.18 -64.26 20.77
N LEU A 166 57.63 -63.25 21.47
CA LEU A 166 56.96 -63.43 22.78
C LEU A 166 55.49 -63.90 22.67
N ALA A 167 54.87 -63.78 21.49
CA ALA A 167 53.49 -64.19 21.26
C ALA A 167 53.15 -65.65 21.65
N PRO A 168 53.99 -66.67 21.42
CA PRO A 168 53.67 -68.04 21.82
C PRO A 168 53.67 -68.26 23.35
N GLU A 169 54.31 -67.39 24.14
CA GLU A 169 54.38 -67.52 25.60
C GLU A 169 53.14 -66.96 26.32
N ASP A 170 52.43 -66.01 25.70
CA ASP A 170 51.27 -65.36 26.29
C ASP A 170 50.06 -65.40 25.35
N ARG A 171 49.07 -66.21 25.74
CA ARG A 171 47.85 -66.47 24.96
C ARG A 171 47.05 -65.18 24.68
N LYS A 172 47.14 -64.17 25.55
CA LYS A 172 46.48 -62.87 25.33
C LYS A 172 47.20 -62.00 24.30
N LEU A 173 48.53 -62.08 24.24
CA LEU A 173 49.33 -61.37 23.23
C LEU A 173 49.15 -62.00 21.84
N ALA A 174 49.09 -63.32 21.76
CA ALA A 174 48.78 -64.02 20.52
C ALA A 174 47.40 -63.63 19.95
N GLU A 175 46.35 -63.62 20.78
CA GLU A 175 45.00 -63.20 20.37
C GLU A 175 44.98 -61.72 19.93
N ALA A 176 45.72 -60.84 20.62
CA ALA A 176 45.82 -59.43 20.25
C ALA A 176 46.54 -59.24 18.90
N LEU A 177 47.68 -59.89 18.68
CA LEU A 177 48.43 -59.81 17.43
C LEU A 177 47.65 -60.41 16.25
N GLN A 178 46.87 -61.48 16.49
CA GLN A 178 45.99 -62.07 15.49
C GLN A 178 44.82 -61.16 15.14
N ARG A 179 44.24 -60.47 16.14
CA ARG A 179 43.14 -59.51 15.94
C ARG A 179 43.54 -58.28 15.12
N PHE A 180 44.81 -57.87 15.21
CA PHE A 180 45.37 -56.78 14.41
C PHE A 180 46.05 -57.26 13.12
N SER A 181 45.83 -58.51 12.70
CA SER A 181 46.35 -59.13 11.47
C SER A 181 47.88 -59.13 11.32
N LEU A 182 48.63 -58.97 12.42
CA LEU A 182 50.10 -58.90 12.43
C LEU A 182 50.78 -60.29 12.39
N LEU A 183 50.02 -61.37 12.49
CA LEU A 183 50.52 -62.75 12.60
C LEU A 183 50.33 -63.60 11.33
N GLU A 184 49.62 -63.09 10.32
CA GLU A 184 49.09 -63.89 9.20
C GLU A 184 50.09 -64.11 8.04
N ASP A 185 51.15 -63.31 7.95
CA ASP A 185 52.23 -63.51 6.98
C ASP A 185 53.31 -64.45 7.53
N LEU A 186 53.18 -65.75 7.22
CA LEU A 186 54.25 -66.73 7.29
C LEU A 186 54.34 -67.44 5.94
N PRO A 187 55.46 -67.34 5.18
CA PRO A 187 55.74 -68.32 4.14
C PRO A 187 55.98 -69.65 4.85
N ARG A 188 55.08 -70.62 4.66
CA ARG A 188 55.27 -72.01 5.10
C ARG A 188 56.65 -72.47 4.62
N LYS A 189 57.59 -72.68 5.55
CA LYS A 189 58.75 -73.53 5.32
C LYS A 189 58.47 -74.88 5.96
N ALA A 190 58.65 -75.88 5.11
CA ALA A 190 58.47 -77.31 5.31
C ALA A 190 59.37 -77.89 6.42
#